data_AF-A0A3N5P3A6-F1
#
_entry.id   AF-A0A3N5P3A6-F1
#
_cell.length_a   1.000
_cell.length_b   1.000
_cell.length_c   1.000
_cell.angle_alpha   90.00
_cell.angle_beta   90.00
_cell.angle_gamma   90.00
#
_symmetry.space_group_name_H-M   'P 1'
#
loop_
_entity.id
_entity.type
_entity.pdbx_description
1 polymer ?
#
loop_
_entity_poly.entity_id
_entity_poly.type
_entity_poly.pdbx_seq_one_letter_code
_entity_poly.pdbx_strand_id
1 'polypeptide(L)'
;MTPSPDSADVVVRIKRADPSTVFVLGTSLNPDQFIVRTRDEAVSQAVAYAKRQRVRAWFSGDEGFVLLGRFRSEIVEPAKLS
;
A
#
# COMPACT_ATOMS: atom_id res chain seq x y z
N MET A 1 -15.92 -3.06 12.00
CA MET A 1 -15.06 -1.99 11.45
C MET A 1 -14.18 -2.61 10.38
N THR A 2 -14.30 -2.16 9.13
CA THR A 2 -13.40 -2.57 8.05
C THR A 2 -12.07 -1.85 8.23
N PRO A 3 -10.91 -2.53 8.17
CA PRO A 3 -9.62 -1.88 8.38
C PRO A 3 -9.36 -0.82 7.29
N SER A 4 -8.88 0.35 7.68
CA SER A 4 -8.53 1.45 6.77
C SER A 4 -7.03 1.78 6.84
N PRO A 5 -6.43 2.24 5.73
CA PRO A 5 -5.03 2.66 5.69
C PRO A 5 -4.78 3.91 6.54
N ASP A 6 -3.59 4.01 7.13
CA ASP A 6 -3.12 5.24 7.77
C ASP A 6 -2.63 6.24 6.70
N SER A 7 -2.38 7.49 7.10
CA SER A 7 -1.91 8.57 6.22
C SER A 7 -0.58 8.24 5.51
N ALA A 8 0.31 7.52 6.20
CA ALA A 8 1.63 7.13 5.72
C ALA A 8 1.66 5.79 4.97
N ASP A 9 0.57 5.01 5.01
CA ASP A 9 0.53 3.71 4.35
C ASP A 9 0.50 3.86 2.82
N VAL A 10 1.03 2.86 2.14
CA VAL A 10 1.05 2.79 0.68
C VAL A 10 -0.26 2.16 0.20
N VAL A 11 -0.92 2.81 -0.75
CA VAL A 11 -2.22 2.39 -1.27
C VAL A 11 -2.16 2.30 -2.79
N VAL A 12 -2.50 1.13 -3.33
CA VAL A 12 -2.79 0.93 -4.75
C VAL A 12 -4.25 1.28 -5.01
N ARG A 13 -4.51 2.12 -6.01
CA ARG A 13 -5.85 2.51 -6.44
C ARG A 13 -6.06 2.18 -7.90
N ILE A 14 -7.27 1.80 -8.26
CA ILE A 14 -7.68 1.61 -9.64
C ILE A 14 -8.14 2.97 -10.19
N LYS A 15 -7.53 3.41 -11.29
CA LYS A 15 -7.97 4.60 -12.03
C LYS A 15 -8.39 4.16 -13.42
N ARG A 16 -9.69 4.30 -13.72
CA ARG A 16 -10.19 4.08 -15.08
C ARG A 16 -9.71 5.24 -15.95
N ALA A 17 -8.94 4.93 -16.97
CA ALA A 17 -8.44 5.86 -17.97
C ALA A 17 -8.85 5.32 -19.34
N ASP A 18 -10.13 5.52 -19.69
CA ASP A 18 -10.77 5.02 -20.92
C ASP A 18 -9.85 5.23 -22.15
N PRO A 19 -9.48 4.17 -22.91
CA PRO A 19 -10.01 2.79 -22.94
C PRO A 19 -9.32 1.77 -22.02
N SER A 20 -8.45 2.21 -21.11
CA SER A 20 -7.61 1.35 -20.29
C SER A 20 -7.89 1.49 -18.79
N THR A 21 -7.50 0.48 -18.01
CA THR A 21 -7.40 0.60 -16.55
C THR A 21 -5.94 0.78 -16.19
N VAL A 22 -5.63 1.82 -15.41
CA VAL A 22 -4.30 2.00 -14.83
C VAL A 22 -4.38 1.87 -13.31
N PHE A 23 -3.26 1.51 -12.72
CA PHE A 23 -3.12 1.41 -11.27
C PHE A 23 -2.19 2.51 -10.80
N VAL A 24 -2.61 3.17 -9.73
CA VAL A 24 -1.88 4.30 -9.19
C VAL A 24 -1.42 3.96 -7.78
N LEU A 25 -0.14 4.22 -7.50
CA LEU A 25 0.48 3.93 -6.22
C LEU A 25 0.95 5.22 -5.56
N GLY A 26 0.68 5.32 -4.28
CA GLY A 26 1.13 6.45 -3.47
C GLY A 26 0.75 6.26 -2.02
N THR A 27 0.86 7.32 -1.22
CA THR A 27 0.33 7.29 0.14
C THR A 27 -1.17 7.60 0.14
N SER A 28 -1.81 7.47 1.30
CA SER A 28 -3.18 7.97 1.49
C SER A 28 -3.30 9.47 1.16
N LEU A 29 -2.27 10.26 1.48
CA LEU A 29 -2.22 11.72 1.24
C LEU A 29 -1.78 12.11 -0.18
N ASN A 30 -0.89 11.33 -0.79
CA ASN A 30 -0.31 11.63 -2.10
C ASN A 30 -0.49 10.41 -3.03
N PRO A 31 -1.67 10.28 -3.67
CA PRO A 31 -2.07 9.05 -4.35
C PRO A 31 -1.36 8.79 -5.68
N ASP A 32 -0.89 9.82 -6.38
CA ASP A 32 -0.47 9.75 -7.79
C ASP A 32 1.06 9.69 -8.00
N GLN A 33 1.81 9.02 -7.11
CA GLN A 33 3.28 8.99 -7.19
C GLN A 33 3.80 8.10 -8.33
N PHE A 34 3.08 7.03 -8.64
CA PHE A 34 3.45 6.07 -9.69
C PHE A 34 2.20 5.61 -10.44
N ILE A 35 2.29 5.45 -11.77
CA ILE A 35 1.21 4.94 -12.61
C ILE A 35 1.74 3.71 -13.35
N VAL A 36 1.06 2.57 -13.22
CA VAL A 36 1.43 1.32 -13.87
C VAL A 36 0.22 0.69 -14.56
N ARG A 37 0.49 -0.18 -15.54
CA ARG A 37 -0.55 -0.71 -16.45
C ARG A 37 -1.20 -2.00 -15.96
N THR A 38 -0.57 -2.71 -15.02
CA THR A 38 -1.06 -4.01 -14.55
C THR A 38 -1.21 -4.05 -13.04
N ARG A 39 -2.15 -4.88 -12.58
CA ARG A 39 -2.41 -5.07 -11.15
C ARG A 39 -1.19 -5.67 -10.45
N ASP A 40 -0.56 -6.68 -11.05
CA ASP A 40 0.55 -7.41 -10.45
C ASP A 40 1.79 -6.53 -10.29
N GLU A 41 2.07 -5.68 -11.27
CA GLU A 41 3.12 -4.66 -11.18
C GLU A 41 2.80 -3.66 -10.07
N ALA A 42 1.55 -3.22 -9.97
CA ALA A 42 1.12 -2.28 -8.93
C ALA A 42 1.29 -2.86 -7.52
N VAL A 43 0.86 -4.11 -7.33
CA VAL A 43 1.00 -4.81 -6.06
C VAL A 43 2.48 -5.00 -5.71
N SER A 44 3.30 -5.43 -6.68
CA SER A 44 4.72 -5.67 -6.47
C SER A 44 5.46 -4.39 -6.07
N GLN A 45 5.21 -3.28 -6.77
CA GLN A 45 5.81 -1.99 -6.45
C GLN A 45 5.32 -1.44 -5.11
N ALA A 46 4.01 -1.52 -4.81
CA ALA A 46 3.47 -1.09 -3.52
C ALA A 46 4.10 -1.84 -2.35
N VAL A 47 4.24 -3.17 -2.48
CA VAL A 47 4.87 -4.00 -1.45
C VAL A 47 6.34 -3.63 -1.29
N ALA A 48 7.08 -3.46 -2.38
CA ALA A 48 8.49 -3.06 -2.33
C ALA A 48 8.67 -1.69 -1.66
N TYR A 49 7.82 -0.72 -2.00
CA TYR A 49 7.86 0.61 -1.42
C TYR A 49 7.47 0.63 0.06
N ALA A 50 6.39 -0.09 0.43
CA ALA A 50 5.96 -0.20 1.82
C ALA A 50 7.00 -0.91 2.70
N LYS A 51 7.70 -1.92 2.17
CA LYS A 51 8.85 -2.54 2.84
C LYS A 51 9.96 -1.55 3.11
N ARG A 52 10.35 -0.76 2.10
CA ARG A 52 11.40 0.25 2.23
C ARG A 52 11.05 1.32 3.28
N GLN A 53 9.79 1.74 3.32
CA GLN A 53 9.30 2.76 4.24
C GLN A 53 8.85 2.20 5.60
N ARG A 54 8.87 0.87 5.80
CA ARG A 54 8.39 0.18 7.00
C ARG A 54 6.95 0.53 7.38
N VAL A 55 6.05 0.55 6.39
CA VAL A 55 4.61 0.83 6.55
C VAL A 55 3.76 -0.35 6.07
N ARG A 56 2.43 -0.21 6.02
CA ARG A 56 1.55 -1.21 5.42
C ARG A 56 1.31 -0.89 3.94
N ALA A 57 1.05 -1.94 3.17
CA ALA A 57 0.60 -1.84 1.79
C ALA A 57 -0.87 -2.27 1.69
N TRP A 58 -1.67 -1.52 0.95
CA TRP A 58 -3.10 -1.75 0.78
C TRP A 58 -3.49 -1.71 -0.69
N PHE A 59 -4.56 -2.41 -1.02
CA PHE A 59 -5.23 -2.32 -2.30
C PHE A 59 -6.64 -1.77 -2.09
N SER A 60 -7.00 -0.71 -2.82
CA SER A 60 -8.35 -0.14 -2.83
C SER A 60 -9.14 -0.80 -3.96
N GLY A 61 -10.10 -1.65 -3.60
CA GLY A 61 -11.08 -2.23 -4.52
C GLY A 61 -12.50 -1.69 -4.26
N ASP A 62 -13.46 -2.20 -5.02
CA ASP A 62 -14.87 -1.75 -4.96
C ASP A 62 -15.52 -2.02 -3.60
N GLU A 63 -15.09 -3.08 -2.91
CA GLU A 63 -15.59 -3.48 -1.58
C GLU A 63 -14.80 -2.87 -0.41
N GLY A 64 -13.83 -1.98 -0.70
CA GLY A 64 -13.00 -1.32 0.31
C GLY A 64 -11.51 -1.67 0.22
N PHE A 65 -10.82 -1.63 1.37
CA PHE A 65 -9.37 -1.81 1.45
C PHE A 65 -8.99 -3.25 1.82
N VAL A 66 -8.06 -3.81 1.04
CA VAL A 66 -7.45 -5.12 1.29
C VAL A 66 -6.00 -4.92 1.70
N LEU A 67 -5.61 -5.47 2.85
CA LEU A 67 -4.23 -5.43 3.32
C LEU A 67 -3.36 -6.38 2.48
N LEU A 68 -2.36 -5.83 1.80
CA LEU A 68 -1.38 -6.60 1.01
C LEU A 68 -0.18 -7.05 1.86
N GLY A 69 0.13 -6.30 2.93
CA GLY A 69 1.19 -6.67 3.86
C GLY A 69 1.46 -5.61 4.93
N ARG A 70 2.03 -6.05 6.06
CA ARG A 70 2.46 -5.19 7.18
C ARG A 70 3.97 -5.28 7.32
N PHE A 71 4.66 -4.17 7.08
CA PHE A 71 6.13 -4.09 7.14
C PHE A 71 6.64 -3.12 8.20
N ARG A 72 5.73 -2.60 9.04
CA ARG A 72 6.10 -1.87 10.25
C ARG A 72 6.84 -2.83 11.16
N SER A 73 8.10 -2.51 11.45
CA SER A 73 8.83 -3.16 12.52
C SER A 73 7.97 -3.02 13.78
N GLU A 74 7.47 -4.14 14.31
CA GLU A 74 7.21 -4.17 15.73
C GLU A 74 8.53 -3.79 16.37
N ILE A 75 8.53 -2.72 17.16
CA ILE A 75 9.62 -2.48 18.09
C ILE A 75 9.53 -3.70 19.00
N VAL A 76 10.31 -4.74 18.69
CA VAL A 76 10.64 -5.75 19.67
C VAL A 76 11.41 -4.96 20.71
N GLU A 77 10.76 -4.61 21.82
CA GLU A 77 11.49 -4.10 22.97
C GLU A 77 12.68 -5.02 23.17
N PRO A 78 13.92 -4.51 23.27
CA PRO A 78 15.04 -5.38 23.59
C PRO A 78 14.66 -6.05 24.90
N ALA A 79 14.48 -7.38 24.85
CA ALA A 79 14.25 -8.18 26.03
C ALA A 79 15.31 -7.73 27.04
N LYS A 80 14.87 -7.18 28.18
CA LYS A 80 15.75 -6.77 29.28
C LYS A 80 16.70 -7.93 29.53
N LEU A 81 17.94 -7.81 29.04
CA LEU A 81 19.02 -8.66 29.52
C LEU A 81 19.16 -8.32 31.00
N SER A 82 18.88 -9.33 31.81
CA SER A 82 18.89 -9.32 33.26
C SER A 82 20.31 -9.14 33.78
#